data_AF-A0A2S2Q9H9-F1
#
_entry.id   AF-A0A2S2Q9H9-F1
#
_cell.length_a   1.000
_cell.length_b   1.000
_cell.length_c   1.000
_cell.angle_alpha   90.00
_cell.angle_beta   90.00
_cell.angle_gamma   90.00
#
_symmetry.space_group_name_H-M   'P 1'
#
loop_
_entity.id
_entity.type
_entity.pdbx_description
1 polymer ?
#
loop_
_entity_poly.entity_id
_entity_poly.type
_entity_poly.pdbx_seq_one_letter_code
_entity_poly.pdbx_strand_id
1 'polypeptide(L)'
;EARDLFGNLEILYSYIRSSKKRTHCFNKHQQLRYPGKPLRRLKRIETTRWSSHSSALMTVFYTYEAIVDALDELINDSTTDRVSSVQAEGLLHYLFQERFLLTALCFKNIFDTTSIFSKCLQTVDIDLLAVINYMQNCLEKIEKFRCDEEFKKLLEEKKISLNLKKI
;
A
#
# COMPACT_ATOMS: atom_id res chain seq x y z
N GLU A 1 -6.59 12.75 4.40
CA GLU A 1 -5.61 12.02 3.55
C GLU A 1 -5.01 10.81 4.27
N ALA A 2 -4.08 10.97 5.21
CA ALA A 2 -3.44 9.82 5.88
C ALA A 2 -4.43 8.87 6.60
N ARG A 3 -5.31 9.44 7.43
CA ARG A 3 -6.36 8.67 8.13
C ARG A 3 -7.32 7.98 7.17
N ASP A 4 -7.59 8.63 6.04
CA ASP A 4 -8.44 8.07 4.99
C ASP A 4 -7.76 6.89 4.29
N LEU A 5 -6.50 7.06 3.85
CA LEU A 5 -5.67 5.98 3.28
C LEU A 5 -5.66 4.76 4.19
N PHE A 6 -5.18 4.93 5.42
CA PHE A 6 -5.01 3.80 6.33
C PHE A 6 -6.34 3.23 6.84
N GLY A 7 -7.38 4.05 6.97
CA GLY A 7 -8.74 3.58 7.24
C GLY A 7 -9.25 2.67 6.13
N ASN A 8 -9.14 3.10 4.88
CA ASN A 8 -9.59 2.30 3.73
C ASN A 8 -8.75 1.03 3.52
N LEU A 9 -7.45 1.06 3.82
CA LEU A 9 -6.63 -0.15 3.80
C LEU A 9 -7.04 -1.17 4.88
N GLU A 10 -7.45 -0.72 6.06
CA GLU A 10 -7.99 -1.61 7.11
C GLU A 10 -9.37 -2.16 6.72
N ILE A 11 -10.20 -1.37 6.05
CA ILE A 11 -11.49 -1.83 5.47
C ILE A 11 -11.23 -2.90 4.41
N LEU A 12 -10.28 -2.68 3.50
CA LEU A 12 -9.88 -3.64 2.47
C LEU A 12 -9.39 -4.95 3.10
N TYR A 13 -8.51 -4.85 4.10
CA TYR A 13 -8.03 -6.01 4.87
C TYR A 13 -9.20 -6.79 5.48
N SER A 14 -10.10 -6.09 6.18
CA SER A 14 -11.25 -6.68 6.85
C SER A 14 -12.21 -7.34 5.86
N TYR A 15 -12.45 -6.69 4.71
CA TYR A 15 -13.29 -7.22 3.63
C TYR A 15 -12.74 -8.54 3.08
N ILE A 16 -11.50 -8.56 2.60
CA ILE A 16 -10.91 -9.78 2.01
C ILE A 16 -10.80 -10.91 3.05
N ARG A 17 -10.46 -10.56 4.31
CA ARG A 17 -10.19 -11.55 5.36
C ARG A 17 -11.44 -12.13 6.00
N SER A 18 -12.58 -11.45 5.93
CA SER A 18 -13.82 -11.89 6.58
C SER A 18 -14.52 -13.04 5.84
N SER A 19 -14.03 -13.49 4.68
CA SER A 19 -14.52 -14.72 4.04
C SER A 19 -13.40 -15.56 3.43
N LYS A 20 -13.47 -16.88 3.63
CA LYS A 20 -12.58 -17.85 2.98
C LYS A 20 -12.66 -17.76 1.45
N LYS A 21 -13.88 -17.53 0.92
CA LYS A 21 -14.12 -17.36 -0.52
C LYS A 21 -13.36 -16.15 -1.06
N ARG A 22 -13.50 -14.98 -0.42
CA ARG A 22 -12.79 -13.74 -0.80
C ARG A 22 -11.27 -13.87 -0.68
N THR A 23 -10.80 -14.46 0.41
CA THR A 23 -9.36 -14.74 0.58
C THR A 23 -8.85 -15.71 -0.50
N HIS A 24 -9.63 -16.72 -0.88
CA HIS A 24 -9.27 -17.65 -1.95
C HIS A 24 -9.21 -16.94 -3.30
N CYS A 25 -10.23 -16.14 -3.64
CA CYS A 25 -10.26 -15.33 -4.86
C CYS A 25 -9.02 -14.42 -4.96
N PHE A 26 -8.68 -13.72 -3.87
CA PHE A 26 -7.46 -12.92 -3.82
C PHE A 26 -6.17 -13.74 -4.01
N ASN A 27 -6.04 -14.91 -3.40
CA ASN A 27 -4.87 -15.76 -3.58
C ASN A 27 -4.76 -16.32 -5.00
N LYS A 28 -5.89 -16.67 -5.62
CA LYS A 28 -5.97 -17.11 -7.02
C LYS A 28 -5.43 -16.01 -7.94
N HIS A 29 -5.91 -14.78 -7.80
CA HIS A 29 -5.42 -13.65 -8.61
C HIS A 29 -3.97 -13.28 -8.34
N GLN A 30 -3.48 -13.46 -7.11
CA GLN A 30 -2.04 -13.31 -6.84
C GLN A 30 -1.18 -14.32 -7.61
N GLN A 31 -1.61 -15.58 -7.69
CA GLN A 31 -0.89 -16.60 -8.45
C GLN A 31 -0.91 -16.32 -9.96
N LEU A 32 -2.02 -15.79 -10.47
CA LEU A 32 -2.17 -15.41 -11.88
C LEU A 32 -1.29 -14.22 -12.26
N ARG A 33 -1.33 -13.13 -11.48
CA ARG A 33 -0.58 -11.90 -11.77
C ARG A 33 0.90 -12.01 -11.42
N TYR A 34 1.26 -12.86 -10.47
CA TYR A 34 2.63 -12.97 -9.94
C TYR A 34 3.10 -14.43 -9.85
N PRO A 35 3.22 -15.15 -10.99
CA PRO A 35 3.63 -16.54 -10.99
C PRO A 35 5.02 -16.70 -10.36
N GLY A 36 5.18 -17.73 -9.51
CA GLY A 36 6.43 -18.03 -8.81
C GLY A 36 6.76 -17.13 -7.61
N LYS A 37 5.96 -16.08 -7.33
CA LYS A 37 6.12 -15.26 -6.13
C LYS A 37 5.35 -15.86 -4.94
N PRO A 38 5.86 -15.71 -3.70
CA PRO A 38 5.12 -16.15 -2.52
C PRO A 38 3.84 -15.34 -2.35
N LEU A 39 2.76 -16.00 -1.94
CA LEU A 39 1.50 -15.36 -1.60
C LEU A 39 1.69 -14.35 -0.46
N ARG A 40 1.26 -13.12 -0.68
CA ARG A 40 1.30 -12.06 0.32
C ARG A 40 -0.10 -11.85 0.89
N ARG A 41 -0.18 -11.92 2.22
CA ARG A 41 -1.42 -11.64 2.95
C ARG A 41 -1.50 -10.17 3.26
N LEU A 42 -2.65 -9.54 2.96
CA LEU A 42 -2.98 -8.20 3.44
C LEU A 42 -2.74 -8.12 4.94
N LYS A 43 -2.18 -7.00 5.38
CA LYS A 43 -1.82 -6.78 6.78
C LYS A 43 -2.83 -5.88 7.43
N ARG A 44 -3.15 -6.20 8.68
CA ARG A 44 -3.89 -5.32 9.56
C ARG A 44 -3.05 -4.07 9.87
N ILE A 45 -3.71 -2.94 9.99
CA ILE A 45 -3.12 -1.71 10.49
C ILE A 45 -3.40 -1.65 11.99
N GLU A 46 -2.38 -1.94 12.80
CA GLU A 46 -2.45 -1.76 14.24
C GLU A 46 -2.28 -0.28 14.58
N THR A 47 -3.06 0.19 15.56
CA THR A 47 -3.29 1.62 15.82
C THR A 47 -2.06 2.40 16.33
N THR A 48 -0.93 1.75 16.60
CA THR A 48 0.22 2.42 17.26
C THR A 48 1.59 2.19 16.60
N ARG A 49 1.73 1.24 15.66
CA ARG A 49 3.04 0.93 15.07
C ARG A 49 3.16 1.45 13.64
N TRP A 50 4.07 2.40 13.42
CA TRP A 50 4.42 2.94 12.11
C TRP A 50 4.84 1.84 11.11
N SER A 51 5.52 0.80 11.59
CA SER A 51 5.91 -0.37 10.81
C SER A 51 4.73 -1.21 10.31
N SER A 52 3.61 -1.24 11.05
CA SER A 52 2.39 -1.93 10.61
C SER A 52 1.74 -1.17 9.45
N HIS A 53 1.68 0.17 9.53
CA HIS A 53 1.19 1.02 8.44
C HIS A 53 2.03 0.85 7.17
N SER A 54 3.36 0.88 7.31
CA SER A 54 4.29 0.62 6.21
C SER A 54 4.08 -0.77 5.61
N SER A 55 4.01 -1.82 6.43
CA SER A 55 3.83 -3.19 5.96
C SER A 55 2.50 -3.40 5.23
N ALA A 56 1.41 -2.79 5.72
CA ALA A 56 0.10 -2.84 5.08
C ALA A 56 0.12 -2.16 3.71
N LEU A 57 0.63 -0.94 3.64
CA LEU A 57 0.72 -0.18 2.39
C LEU A 57 1.60 -0.89 1.36
N MET A 58 2.78 -1.36 1.76
CA MET A 58 3.69 -2.06 0.86
C MET A 58 3.08 -3.37 0.35
N THR A 59 2.36 -4.10 1.20
CA THR A 59 1.65 -5.32 0.76
C THR A 59 0.65 -4.99 -0.34
N VAL A 60 -0.14 -3.92 -0.16
CA VAL A 60 -1.11 -3.46 -1.17
C VAL A 60 -0.42 -3.12 -2.48
N PHE A 61 0.70 -2.40 -2.45
CA PHE A 61 1.48 -2.12 -3.66
C PHE A 61 1.98 -3.39 -4.35
N TYR A 62 2.50 -4.37 -3.59
CA TYR A 62 3.02 -5.62 -4.16
C TYR A 62 1.95 -6.53 -4.74
N THR A 63 0.69 -6.38 -4.32
CA THR A 63 -0.42 -7.22 -4.77
C THR A 63 -1.52 -6.41 -5.45
N TYR A 64 -1.22 -5.19 -5.91
CA TYR A 64 -2.24 -4.22 -6.33
C TYR A 64 -3.15 -4.77 -7.44
N GLU A 65 -2.56 -5.26 -8.53
CA GLU A 65 -3.31 -5.87 -9.65
C GLU A 65 -4.20 -7.04 -9.19
N ALA A 66 -3.66 -7.90 -8.31
CA ALA A 66 -4.43 -9.02 -7.78
C ALA A 66 -5.57 -8.60 -6.85
N ILE A 67 -5.46 -7.45 -6.18
CA ILE A 67 -6.57 -6.87 -5.41
C ILE A 67 -7.65 -6.37 -6.36
N VAL A 68 -7.27 -5.64 -7.41
CA VAL A 68 -8.19 -5.10 -8.42
C VAL A 68 -8.99 -6.23 -9.07
N ASP A 69 -8.31 -7.26 -9.60
CA ASP A 69 -8.98 -8.40 -10.24
C ASP A 69 -9.90 -9.16 -9.27
N ALA A 70 -9.46 -9.32 -8.02
CA ALA A 70 -10.26 -10.01 -7.02
C ALA A 70 -11.53 -9.23 -6.65
N LEU A 71 -11.43 -7.89 -6.52
CA LEU A 71 -12.59 -7.05 -6.27
C LEU A 71 -13.55 -7.09 -7.47
N ASP A 72 -13.05 -7.01 -8.69
CA ASP A 72 -13.86 -7.08 -9.91
C ASP A 72 -14.57 -8.44 -10.06
N GLU A 73 -13.88 -9.56 -9.80
CA GLU A 73 -14.52 -10.89 -9.77
C GLU A 73 -15.61 -10.96 -8.70
N LEU A 74 -15.37 -10.42 -7.50
CA LEU A 74 -16.33 -10.44 -6.40
C LEU A 74 -17.58 -9.58 -6.64
N ILE A 75 -17.45 -8.49 -7.40
CA ILE A 75 -18.57 -7.64 -7.83
C ILE A 75 -19.47 -8.38 -8.83
N ASN A 76 -18.85 -9.09 -9.77
CA ASN A 76 -19.57 -9.79 -10.85
C ASN A 76 -20.08 -11.20 -10.45
N ASP A 77 -19.70 -11.68 -9.27
CA ASP A 77 -20.11 -13.00 -8.78
C ASP A 77 -21.54 -13.01 -8.23
N SER A 78 -22.44 -13.67 -8.95
CA SER A 78 -23.85 -13.86 -8.59
C SER A 78 -24.11 -14.48 -7.21
N THR A 79 -23.11 -15.14 -6.61
CA THR A 79 -23.22 -15.77 -5.29
C THR A 79 -22.74 -14.87 -4.15
N THR A 80 -22.23 -13.68 -4.47
CA THR A 80 -21.84 -12.67 -3.49
C THR A 80 -23.08 -11.88 -3.05
N ASP A 81 -23.22 -11.65 -1.74
CA ASP A 81 -24.33 -10.86 -1.22
C ASP A 81 -24.22 -9.40 -1.70
N ARG A 82 -25.37 -8.76 -1.92
CA ARG A 82 -25.45 -7.40 -2.47
C ARG A 82 -24.66 -6.38 -1.65
N VAL A 83 -24.63 -6.51 -0.33
CA VAL A 83 -23.90 -5.60 0.56
C VAL A 83 -22.39 -5.73 0.35
N SER A 84 -21.89 -6.96 0.30
CA SER A 84 -20.49 -7.27 0.00
C SER A 84 -20.08 -6.83 -1.40
N SER A 85 -20.96 -6.95 -2.40
CA SER A 85 -20.72 -6.46 -3.76
C SER A 85 -20.55 -4.94 -3.81
N VAL A 86 -21.47 -4.20 -3.17
CA VAL A 86 -21.39 -2.73 -3.09
C VAL A 86 -20.13 -2.28 -2.34
N GLN A 87 -19.74 -3.01 -1.28
CA GLN A 87 -18.51 -2.72 -0.57
C GLN A 87 -17.26 -2.97 -1.43
N ALA A 88 -17.23 -4.04 -2.23
CA ALA A 88 -16.14 -4.28 -3.19
C ALA A 88 -16.06 -3.19 -4.25
N GLU A 89 -17.19 -2.76 -4.79
CA GLU A 89 -17.26 -1.67 -5.77
C GLU A 89 -16.73 -0.35 -5.19
N GLY A 90 -17.13 -0.01 -3.96
CA GLY A 90 -16.61 1.17 -3.26
C GLY A 90 -15.10 1.12 -3.04
N LEU A 91 -14.58 -0.05 -2.64
CA LEU A 91 -13.14 -0.27 -2.48
C LEU A 91 -12.39 -0.18 -3.81
N LEU A 92 -12.95 -0.76 -4.88
CA LEU A 92 -12.36 -0.72 -6.22
C LEU A 92 -12.27 0.72 -6.72
N HIS A 93 -13.38 1.47 -6.65
CA HIS A 93 -13.41 2.88 -7.02
C HIS A 93 -12.39 3.69 -6.24
N TYR A 94 -12.28 3.46 -4.92
CA TYR A 94 -11.30 4.12 -4.06
C TYR A 94 -9.85 3.89 -4.52
N LEU A 95 -9.48 2.66 -4.87
CA LEU A 95 -8.12 2.33 -5.32
C LEU A 95 -7.70 3.05 -6.60
N PHE A 96 -8.66 3.45 -7.44
CA PHE A 96 -8.42 4.22 -8.65
C PHE A 96 -8.49 5.74 -8.46
N GLN A 97 -8.90 6.22 -7.28
CA GLN A 97 -8.91 7.65 -7.00
C GLN A 97 -7.48 8.19 -7.02
N GLU A 98 -7.29 9.31 -7.71
CA GLU A 98 -6.03 10.04 -7.73
C GLU A 98 -5.56 10.39 -6.32
N ARG A 99 -6.51 10.75 -5.44
CA ARG A 99 -6.25 11.09 -4.05
C ARG A 99 -5.61 9.95 -3.27
N PHE A 100 -6.11 8.72 -3.47
CA PHE A 100 -5.50 7.51 -2.91
C PHE A 100 -4.09 7.32 -3.46
N LEU A 101 -3.93 7.34 -4.79
CA LEU A 101 -2.65 7.05 -5.44
C LEU A 101 -1.55 8.03 -5.00
N LEU A 102 -1.84 9.33 -5.00
CA LEU A 102 -0.90 10.36 -4.55
C LEU A 102 -0.53 10.18 -3.09
N THR A 103 -1.53 10.02 -2.21
CA THR A 103 -1.30 9.86 -0.78
C THR A 103 -0.50 8.59 -0.49
N ALA A 104 -0.82 7.48 -1.16
CA ALA A 104 -0.11 6.20 -1.05
C ALA A 104 1.35 6.30 -1.50
N LEU A 105 1.63 6.97 -2.62
CA LEU A 105 3.00 7.20 -3.11
C LEU A 105 3.80 8.11 -2.16
N CYS A 106 3.20 9.17 -1.63
CA CYS A 106 3.82 10.03 -0.62
C CYS A 106 4.24 9.20 0.61
N PHE A 107 3.32 8.40 1.16
CA PHE A 107 3.62 7.57 2.32
C PHE A 107 4.66 6.50 2.02
N LYS A 108 4.66 5.91 0.82
CA LYS A 108 5.70 4.98 0.39
C LYS A 108 7.09 5.64 0.48
N ASN A 109 7.27 6.83 -0.07
CA ASN A 109 8.56 7.52 -0.06
C ASN A 109 9.01 7.91 1.35
N ILE A 110 8.07 8.32 2.21
CA ILE A 110 8.33 8.57 3.63
C ILE A 110 8.75 7.27 4.34
N PHE A 111 8.04 6.16 4.13
CA PHE A 111 8.37 4.88 4.74
C PHE A 111 9.72 4.35 4.28
N ASP A 112 10.01 4.42 2.98
CA ASP A 112 11.29 3.96 2.42
C ASP A 112 12.46 4.73 3.07
N THR A 113 12.32 6.06 3.21
CA THR A 113 13.33 6.93 3.84
C THR A 113 13.48 6.64 5.34
N THR A 114 12.38 6.57 6.07
CA THR A 114 12.40 6.37 7.53
C THR A 114 12.79 4.95 7.95
N SER A 115 12.56 3.96 7.08
CA SER A 115 12.87 2.54 7.38
C SER A 115 14.36 2.27 7.56
N ILE A 116 15.21 2.94 6.77
CA ILE A 116 16.67 2.80 6.85
C ILE A 116 17.16 3.31 8.20
N PHE A 117 16.72 4.50 8.58
CA PHE A 117 17.04 5.09 9.87
C PHE A 117 16.53 4.24 11.03
N SER A 118 15.28 3.75 10.96
CA SER A 118 14.69 2.90 12.00
C SER A 118 15.45 1.58 12.18
N LYS A 119 15.93 0.95 11.10
CA LYS A 119 16.76 -0.24 11.15
C LYS A 119 18.13 0.04 11.78
N CYS A 120 18.75 1.16 11.43
CA CYS A 120 20.02 1.57 12.00
C CYS A 120 19.95 1.68 13.53
N LEU A 121 18.89 2.33 14.04
CA LEU A 121 18.64 2.44 15.49
C LEU A 121 18.33 1.11 16.20
N GLN A 122 17.95 0.06 15.45
CA GLN A 122 17.61 -1.26 16.00
C GLN A 122 18.78 -2.25 15.91
N THR A 123 19.92 -1.84 15.36
CA THR A 123 21.13 -2.70 15.33
C THR A 123 21.71 -2.84 16.73
N VAL A 124 22.35 -3.98 17.01
CA VAL A 124 22.99 -4.23 18.31
C VAL A 124 24.25 -3.37 18.46
N ASP A 125 25.03 -3.25 17.39
CA ASP A 125 26.26 -2.46 17.32
C ASP A 125 26.00 -1.10 16.66
N ILE A 126 25.46 -0.16 17.44
CA ILE A 126 25.09 1.16 16.95
C ILE A 126 26.33 2.06 16.83
N ASP A 127 26.68 2.43 15.60
CA ASP A 127 27.59 3.55 15.33
C ASP A 127 26.81 4.87 15.44
N LEU A 128 27.02 5.59 16.54
CA LEU A 128 26.34 6.86 16.82
C LEU A 128 26.64 7.95 15.77
N LEU A 129 27.85 7.98 15.20
CA LEU A 129 28.20 8.96 14.16
C LEU A 129 27.44 8.63 12.86
N ALA A 130 27.38 7.35 12.50
CA ALA A 130 26.58 6.91 11.37
C ALA A 130 25.09 7.22 11.57
N VAL A 131 24.54 6.99 12.76
CA VAL A 131 23.14 7.32 13.11
C VAL A 131 22.85 8.81 12.93
N ILE A 132 23.72 9.70 13.41
CA ILE A 132 23.53 11.15 13.27
C ILE A 132 23.52 11.54 11.79
N ASN A 133 24.45 11.00 10.99
CA ASN A 133 24.48 11.24 9.55
C ASN A 133 23.21 10.71 8.85
N TYR A 134 22.73 9.50 9.20
CA TYR A 134 21.47 8.97 8.66
C TYR A 134 20.26 9.80 9.07
N MET A 135 20.23 10.31 10.30
CA MET A 135 19.18 11.19 10.78
C MET A 135 19.12 12.49 9.96
N GLN A 136 20.26 13.14 9.77
CA GLN A 136 20.37 14.36 8.96
C GLN A 136 19.93 14.10 7.51
N ASN A 137 20.43 13.04 6.89
CA ASN A 137 20.02 12.64 5.55
C ASN A 137 18.51 12.32 5.44
N CYS A 138 17.93 11.70 6.48
CA CYS A 138 16.50 11.41 6.54
C CYS A 138 15.67 12.70 6.61
N LEU A 139 16.09 13.66 7.45
CA LEU A 139 15.45 14.96 7.58
C LEU A 139 15.52 15.75 6.27
N GLU A 140 16.70 15.87 5.66
CA GLU A 140 16.87 16.56 4.39
C GLU A 140 16.01 15.95 3.27
N LYS A 141 15.89 14.62 3.21
CA LYS A 141 15.03 13.95 2.22
C LYS A 141 13.55 14.25 2.46
N ILE A 142 13.10 14.23 3.71
CA ILE A 142 11.72 14.56 4.06
C ILE A 142 11.40 16.02 3.75
N GLU A 143 12.35 16.94 3.97
CA GLU A 143 12.20 18.34 3.60
C GLU A 143 12.12 18.51 2.08
N LYS A 144 12.98 17.81 1.32
CA LYS A 144 12.96 17.82 -0.15
C LYS A 144 11.67 17.29 -0.74
N PHE A 145 10.95 16.38 -0.06
CA PHE A 145 9.62 15.94 -0.52
C PHE A 145 8.59 17.08 -0.59
N ARG A 146 8.84 18.23 0.05
CA ARG A 146 8.00 19.42 -0.03
C ARG A 146 8.32 20.32 -1.23
N CYS A 147 9.40 20.05 -1.96
CA CYS A 147 9.78 20.83 -3.14
C CYS A 147 8.92 20.48 -4.35
N ASP A 148 8.62 21.48 -5.18
CA ASP A 148 7.78 21.34 -6.38
C ASP A 148 8.38 20.33 -7.37
N GLU A 149 9.70 20.24 -7.47
CA GLU A 149 10.39 19.28 -8.34
C GLU A 149 10.12 17.83 -7.91
N GLU A 150 10.20 17.52 -6.61
CA GLU A 150 9.93 16.17 -6.10
C GLU A 150 8.44 15.86 -6.19
N PHE A 151 7.57 16.85 -5.99
CA PHE A 151 6.14 16.69 -6.22
C PHE A 151 5.82 16.40 -7.70
N LYS A 152 6.49 17.06 -8.64
CA LYS A 152 6.38 16.76 -10.08
C LYS A 152 6.82 15.33 -10.40
N LYS A 153 7.93 14.85 -9.81
CA LYS A 153 8.36 13.44 -9.97
C LYS A 153 7.29 12.47 -9.48
N LEU A 154 6.68 12.77 -8.33
CA LEU A 154 5.59 11.96 -7.78
C LEU A 154 4.35 11.95 -8.70
N LEU A 155 4.04 13.07 -9.34
CA LEU A 155 2.98 13.14 -10.36
C LEU A 155 3.29 12.28 -11.60
N GLU A 156 4.55 12.25 -12.04
CA GLU A 156 4.98 11.37 -13.14
C GLU A 156 4.92 9.88 -12.74
N GLU A 157 5.37 9.52 -11.53
CA GLU A 157 5.22 8.17 -10.99
C GLU A 157 3.76 7.73 -10.89
N LYS A 158 2.86 8.65 -10.52
CA LYS A 158 1.41 8.41 -10.53
C LYS A 158 0.92 8.10 -11.96
N LYS A 159 1.34 8.88 -12.96
CA LYS A 159 0.95 8.67 -14.37
C LYS A 159 1.43 7.32 -14.89
N ILE A 160 2.67 6.93 -14.61
CA ILE A 160 3.22 5.62 -14.97
C ILE A 160 2.41 4.51 -14.30
N SER A 161 2.14 4.67 -12.99
CA SER A 161 1.31 3.73 -12.23
C SER A 161 -0.10 3.62 -12.79
N LEU A 162 -0.67 4.68 -13.35
CA LEU A 162 -2.01 4.68 -13.96
C LEU A 162 -2.02 4.10 -15.38
N ASN A 163 -0.95 4.32 -16.16
CA ASN A 163 -0.83 3.85 -17.54
C ASN A 163 -0.52 2.34 -17.63
N LEU A 164 0.23 1.80 -16.66
CA LEU A 164 0.41 0.35 -16.52
C LEU A 164 -0.88 -0.40 -16.14
N LYS A 165 -1.93 0.32 -15.70
CA LYS A 165 -3.22 -0.21 -15.27
C LYS A 165 -4.32 -0.12 -16.34
N LYS A 166 -4.00 0.38 -17.54
CA LYS A 166 -4.91 0.47 -18.69
C LYS A 166 -4.65 -0.58 -19.79
N ILE A 167 -3.65 -1.44 -19.61
CA ILE A 167 -3.27 -2.55 -20.50
C ILE A 167 -3.64 -3.86 -19.81
#